data_AF-A0AAV6HBS4-F1
#
_entry.id   AF-A0AAV6HBS4-F1
#
_cell.length_a   1.000
_cell.length_b   1.000
_cell.length_c   1.000
_cell.angle_alpha   90.00
_cell.angle_beta   90.00
_cell.angle_gamma   90.00
#
_symmetry.space_group_name_H-M   'P 1'
#
loop_
_entity.id
_entity.type
_entity.pdbx_description
1 polymer ?
#
loop_
_entity_poly.entity_id
_entity_poly.type
_entity_poly.pdbx_seq_one_letter_code
_entity_poly.pdbx_strand_id
1 'polypeptide(L)'
;MFETWEDDMDGIHIVAFAEEEDPDGFEFLEILKEVARDNTHNKDLSIVWIDPDDFPLLITYWEKTFKVDLFRPQIGVVNVTDADSIWMEMDDDDDLPTAEELEDWIEDVLSGKVNTEDDDDDDDDDDDDDDDDDDDDDDDDDDDSDDDDDDDDDDNDDDDDDDDDDGDDDDDDDDDDDDDDDDDDDDDDDE
;
A
#
# COMPACT_ATOMS: atom_id res chain seq x y z
N MET A 1 -15.90 9.89 20.93
CA MET A 1 -14.65 10.38 21.56
C MET A 1 -13.61 9.58 20.84
N PHE A 2 -12.91 10.19 19.88
CA PHE A 2 -11.85 9.49 19.17
C PHE A 2 -10.71 9.38 20.17
N GLU A 3 -10.33 8.15 20.51
CA GLU A 3 -9.09 7.89 21.23
C GLU A 3 -7.98 8.25 20.24
N THR A 4 -7.50 9.49 20.34
CA THR A 4 -6.18 9.82 19.82
C THR A 4 -5.25 8.90 20.58
N TRP A 5 -4.62 7.98 19.86
CA TRP A 5 -3.51 7.22 20.39
C TRP A 5 -2.43 8.27 20.68
N GLU A 6 -2.45 8.86 21.87
CA GLU A 6 -1.32 9.60 22.43
C GLU A 6 -0.25 8.54 22.71
N ASP A 7 0.33 8.02 21.63
CA ASP A 7 1.55 7.27 21.70
C ASP A 7 2.64 8.26 22.06
N ASP A 8 3.43 7.94 23.08
CA ASP A 8 4.55 8.74 23.62
C ASP A 8 5.73 8.85 22.60
N MET A 9 5.43 8.77 21.30
CA MET A 9 6.36 8.72 20.17
C MET A 9 6.24 10.01 19.35
N ASP A 10 6.83 11.10 19.85
CA ASP A 10 7.16 12.38 19.16
C ASP A 10 6.15 12.97 18.13
N GLY A 11 4.89 12.52 18.10
CA GLY A 11 3.90 12.91 17.11
C GLY A 11 4.13 12.37 15.69
N ILE A 12 4.95 11.33 15.52
CA ILE A 12 5.34 10.82 14.19
C ILE A 12 4.97 9.34 14.06
N HIS A 13 4.30 8.95 12.98
CA HIS A 13 3.95 7.57 12.67
C HIS A 13 4.51 7.13 11.33
N ILE A 14 5.08 5.92 11.29
CA ILE A 14 5.40 5.25 10.03
C ILE A 14 4.12 4.58 9.54
N VAL A 15 3.67 4.95 8.35
CA VAL A 15 2.43 4.47 7.72
C VAL A 15 2.80 3.76 6.43
N ALA A 16 2.24 2.57 6.24
CA ALA A 16 2.39 1.78 5.02
C ALA A 16 1.01 1.51 4.41
N PHE A 17 0.82 1.92 3.16
CA PHE A 17 -0.37 1.58 2.37
C PHE A 17 -0.05 0.40 1.46
N ALA A 18 -0.87 -0.64 1.52
CA ALA A 18 -0.80 -1.78 0.61
C ALA A 18 -2.12 -2.56 0.66
N GLU A 19 -2.64 -2.92 -0.52
CA GLU A 19 -3.82 -3.75 -0.69
C GLU A 19 -3.43 -5.23 -0.52
N GLU A 20 -4.08 -5.96 0.40
CA GLU A 20 -3.77 -7.39 0.59
C GLU A 20 -4.23 -8.26 -0.59
N GLU A 21 -5.26 -7.81 -1.32
CA GLU A 21 -5.83 -8.53 -2.47
C GLU A 21 -5.00 -8.36 -3.76
N ASP A 22 -4.16 -7.33 -3.83
CA ASP A 22 -3.26 -7.07 -4.95
C ASP A 22 -1.94 -7.85 -4.82
N PRO A 23 -1.40 -8.46 -5.89
CA PRO A 23 -0.14 -9.20 -5.84
C PRO A 23 1.06 -8.39 -5.33
N ASP A 24 1.16 -7.13 -5.73
CA ASP A 24 2.27 -6.24 -5.39
C ASP A 24 2.11 -5.75 -3.95
N GLY A 25 0.88 -5.41 -3.56
CA GLY A 25 0.52 -5.09 -2.17
C GLY A 25 0.78 -6.24 -1.19
N PHE A 26 0.48 -7.49 -1.59
CA PHE A 26 0.76 -8.68 -0.79
C PHE A 26 2.27 -8.93 -0.62
N GLU A 27 3.07 -8.78 -1.69
CA GLU A 27 4.52 -8.91 -1.61
C GLU A 27 5.11 -7.87 -0.66
N PHE A 28 4.70 -6.61 -0.79
CA PHE A 28 5.12 -5.54 0.11
C PHE A 28 4.73 -5.79 1.57
N LEU A 29 3.53 -6.32 1.80
CA LEU A 29 3.06 -6.68 3.14
C LEU A 29 3.91 -7.79 3.78
N GLU A 30 4.39 -8.77 3.02
CA GLU A 30 5.31 -9.79 3.54
C GLU A 30 6.66 -9.18 3.93
N ILE A 31 7.17 -8.21 3.16
CA ILE A 31 8.40 -7.47 3.47
C ILE A 31 8.21 -6.66 4.78
N LEU A 32 7.08 -5.95 4.92
CA LEU A 32 6.75 -5.23 6.16
C LEU A 32 6.70 -6.17 7.38
N LYS A 33 6.11 -7.36 7.23
CA LYS A 33 6.05 -8.36 8.30
C LYS A 33 7.44 -8.89 8.65
N GLU A 34 8.31 -9.07 7.67
CA GLU A 34 9.71 -9.48 7.89
C GLU A 34 10.46 -8.43 8.70
N VAL A 35 10.43 -7.17 8.27
CA VAL A 35 11.07 -6.04 8.97
C VAL A 35 10.51 -5.89 10.38
N ALA A 36 9.18 -5.97 10.55
CA ALA A 36 8.54 -5.89 11.86
C ALA A 36 8.96 -7.05 12.79
N ARG A 37 9.13 -8.26 12.25
CA ARG A 37 9.59 -9.44 13.02
C ARG A 37 11.03 -9.26 13.50
N ASP A 38 11.91 -8.79 12.62
CA ASP A 38 13.33 -8.60 12.94
C ASP A 38 13.54 -7.44 13.92
N ASN A 39 12.67 -6.43 13.85
CA ASN A 39 12.69 -5.27 14.73
C ASN A 39 11.76 -5.35 15.96
N THR A 40 11.22 -6.54 16.29
CA THR A 40 10.35 -6.75 17.48
C THR A 40 10.95 -6.29 18.82
N HIS A 41 12.26 -6.11 18.88
CA HIS A 41 12.98 -5.67 20.07
C HIS A 41 13.05 -4.15 20.21
N ASN A 42 12.78 -3.41 19.13
CA ASN A 42 12.78 -1.96 19.10
C ASN A 42 11.40 -1.43 19.52
N LYS A 43 11.33 -0.83 20.72
CA LYS A 43 10.08 -0.26 21.23
C LYS A 43 9.70 1.06 20.58
N ASP A 44 10.67 1.66 19.90
CA ASP A 44 10.51 2.93 19.22
C ASP A 44 10.13 2.71 17.74
N LEU A 45 9.91 1.46 17.31
CA LEU A 45 9.40 1.15 15.98
C LEU A 45 7.91 0.78 16.07
N SER A 46 7.07 1.57 15.41
CA SER A 46 5.65 1.30 15.23
C SER A 46 5.26 1.61 13.78
N ILE A 47 4.86 0.57 13.05
CA ILE A 47 4.44 0.66 11.65
C ILE A 47 2.93 0.43 11.60
N VAL A 48 2.21 1.37 11.00
CA VAL A 48 0.76 1.27 10.78
C VAL A 48 0.54 0.84 9.33
N TRP A 49 0.13 -0.42 9.13
CA TRP A 49 -0.35 -0.87 7.83
C TRP A 49 -1.82 -0.48 7.65
N ILE A 50 -2.15 0.08 6.49
CA ILE A 50 -3.48 0.47 6.09
C ILE A 50 -3.77 -0.14 4.72
N ASP A 51 -4.83 -0.94 4.64
CA ASP A 51 -5.40 -1.36 3.38
C ASP A 51 -6.31 -0.22 2.83
N PRO A 52 -6.03 0.35 1.64
CA PRO A 52 -6.85 1.39 1.03
C PRO A 52 -8.32 0.97 0.82
N ASP A 53 -8.57 -0.31 0.54
CA ASP A 53 -9.91 -0.83 0.24
C ASP A 53 -10.83 -0.90 1.46
N ASP A 54 -10.25 -0.98 2.66
CA ASP A 54 -10.99 -0.84 3.91
C ASP A 54 -11.53 0.59 4.11
N PHE A 55 -10.93 1.58 3.45
CA PHE A 55 -11.23 3.00 3.63
C PHE A 55 -11.46 3.77 2.31
N PRO A 56 -12.43 3.37 1.46
CA PRO A 56 -12.60 3.93 0.12
C PRO A 56 -12.97 5.42 0.12
N LEU A 57 -13.52 5.93 1.23
CA LEU A 57 -13.85 7.35 1.39
C LEU A 57 -12.65 8.22 1.78
N LEU A 58 -11.56 7.61 2.27
CA LEU A 58 -10.35 8.31 2.69
C LEU A 58 -9.27 8.31 1.60
N ILE A 59 -9.33 7.41 0.62
CA ILE A 59 -8.38 7.34 -0.50
C ILE A 59 -8.18 8.73 -1.13
N THR A 60 -9.25 9.37 -1.61
CA THR A 60 -9.16 10.69 -2.26
C THR A 60 -8.62 11.78 -1.32
N TYR A 61 -8.84 11.63 0.00
CA TYR A 61 -8.31 12.58 0.98
C TYR A 61 -6.80 12.38 1.16
N TRP A 62 -6.34 11.14 1.31
CA TRP A 62 -4.94 10.80 1.50
C TRP A 62 -4.11 11.10 0.25
N GLU A 63 -4.56 10.70 -0.94
CA GLU A 63 -3.88 11.05 -2.21
C GLU A 63 -3.69 12.57 -2.34
N LYS A 64 -4.70 13.35 -1.97
CA LYS A 64 -4.62 14.81 -2.04
C LYS A 64 -3.74 15.42 -0.95
N THR A 65 -3.73 14.83 0.24
CA THR A 65 -2.99 15.35 1.40
C THR A 65 -1.50 15.03 1.26
N PHE A 66 -1.20 13.78 0.93
CA PHE A 66 0.14 13.22 0.90
C PHE A 66 0.77 13.24 -0.50
N LYS A 67 -0.01 13.56 -1.54
CA LYS A 67 0.43 13.58 -2.95
C LYS A 67 1.01 12.25 -3.43
N VAL A 68 0.52 11.14 -2.88
CA VAL A 68 0.91 9.76 -3.25
C VAL A 68 -0.22 9.06 -4.00
N ASP A 69 0.16 8.04 -4.76
CA ASP A 69 -0.77 7.12 -5.41
C ASP A 69 -1.03 5.92 -4.49
N LEU A 70 -2.26 5.80 -4.00
CA LEU A 70 -2.68 4.73 -3.08
C LEU A 70 -3.08 3.43 -3.78
N PHE A 71 -3.12 3.42 -5.12
CA PHE A 71 -3.29 2.19 -5.89
C PHE A 71 -2.01 1.35 -5.96
N ARG A 72 -0.93 1.84 -5.35
CA ARG A 72 0.37 1.19 -5.30
C ARG A 72 0.85 1.08 -3.86
N PRO A 73 1.75 0.15 -3.54
CA PRO A 73 2.39 0.09 -2.24
C PRO A 73 3.14 1.40 -1.93
N GLN A 74 2.88 1.98 -0.76
CA GLN A 74 3.53 3.20 -0.30
C GLN A 74 3.97 3.02 1.14
N ILE A 75 5.13 3.55 1.52
CA ILE A 75 5.50 3.71 2.92
C ILE A 75 6.08 5.09 3.17
N GLY A 76 5.65 5.68 4.27
CA GLY A 76 6.01 7.04 4.61
C GLY A 76 5.94 7.29 6.10
N VAL A 77 6.40 8.47 6.46
CA VAL A 77 6.38 9.03 7.80
C VAL A 77 5.36 10.14 7.81
N VAL A 78 4.41 10.11 8.72
CA VAL A 78 3.36 11.12 8.85
C VAL A 78 3.42 11.76 10.23
N ASN A 79 3.48 13.08 10.27
CA ASN A 79 3.38 13.85 11.51
C ASN A 79 1.91 14.12 11.84
N VAL A 80 1.43 13.65 12.99
CA VAL A 80 0.02 13.83 13.40
C VAL A 80 -0.32 15.24 13.86
N THR A 81 0.69 16.08 14.10
CA THR A 81 0.50 17.47 14.56
C THR A 81 0.04 18.36 13.42
N ASP A 82 0.72 18.26 12.27
CA ASP A 82 0.53 19.15 11.12
C ASP A 82 0.13 18.42 9.83
N ALA A 83 -0.03 17.09 9.89
CA ALA A 83 -0.36 16.20 8.75
C ALA A 83 0.66 16.21 7.62
N ASP A 84 1.88 16.65 7.91
CA ASP A 84 3.00 16.62 6.99
C ASP A 84 3.55 15.19 6.83
N SER A 85 4.12 14.88 5.66
CA SER A 85 4.50 13.51 5.33
C SER A 85 5.66 13.40 4.34
N ILE A 86 6.54 12.43 4.59
CA ILE A 86 7.60 12.03 3.65
C ILE A 86 7.38 10.59 3.26
N TRP A 87 7.50 10.29 1.98
CA TRP A 87 7.29 8.96 1.42
C TRP A 87 8.60 8.43 0.83
N MET A 88 8.80 7.11 0.94
CA MET A 88 9.89 6.43 0.28
C MET A 88 9.68 6.48 -1.23
N GLU A 89 10.69 6.93 -1.97
CA GLU A 89 10.62 6.93 -3.43
C GLU A 89 10.71 5.50 -3.95
N MET A 90 9.63 5.03 -4.59
CA MET A 90 9.57 3.76 -5.31
C MET A 90 9.30 4.08 -6.78
N ASP A 91 10.20 3.68 -7.69
CA ASP A 91 10.12 4.05 -9.11
C ASP A 91 8.93 3.39 -9.82
N ASP A 92 8.59 2.14 -9.49
CA ASP A 92 7.47 1.37 -10.06
C ASP A 92 7.05 0.19 -9.16
N ASP A 93 5.88 -0.41 -9.44
CA ASP A 93 5.31 -1.54 -8.69
C ASP A 93 6.19 -2.81 -8.73
N ASP A 94 7.01 -2.97 -9.78
CA ASP A 94 7.98 -4.06 -9.93
C ASP A 94 9.29 -3.83 -9.13
N ASP A 95 9.48 -2.66 -8.51
CA ASP A 95 10.71 -2.28 -7.80
C ASP A 95 10.46 -2.07 -6.29
N LEU A 96 9.76 -3.04 -5.68
CA LEU A 96 9.53 -3.05 -4.24
C LEU A 96 10.87 -3.13 -3.49
N PRO A 97 11.03 -2.35 -2.40
CA PRO A 97 12.26 -2.37 -1.62
C PRO A 97 12.43 -3.71 -0.93
N THR A 98 13.66 -4.19 -0.82
CA THR A 98 13.94 -5.37 0.00
C THR A 98 13.78 -5.07 1.49
N ALA A 99 13.63 -6.10 2.32
CA ALA A 99 13.52 -5.92 3.78
C ALA A 99 14.73 -5.16 4.37
N GLU A 100 15.94 -5.38 3.85
CA GLU A 100 17.16 -4.67 4.26
C GLU A 100 17.10 -3.18 3.91
N GLU A 101 16.63 -2.84 2.70
CA GLU A 101 16.49 -1.43 2.26
C GLU A 101 15.41 -0.70 3.06
N LEU A 102 14.31 -1.39 3.35
CA LEU A 102 13.22 -0.85 4.15
C LEU A 102 13.66 -0.62 5.61
N GLU A 103 14.41 -1.57 6.18
CA GLU A 103 15.00 -1.43 7.51
C GLU A 103 15.98 -0.25 7.58
N ASP A 104 16.90 -0.13 6.62
CA ASP A 104 17.84 0.99 6.53
C ASP A 104 17.10 2.35 6.45
N TRP A 105 16.02 2.42 5.67
CA TRP A 105 15.20 3.64 5.57
C TRP A 105 14.48 3.95 6.90
N ILE A 106 13.92 2.94 7.55
CA ILE A 106 13.29 3.10 8.87
C ILE A 106 14.31 3.54 9.92
N GLU A 107 15.54 2.99 9.91
CA GLU A 107 16.61 3.46 10.81
C GLU A 107 16.95 4.92 10.56
N ASP A 108 17.02 5.35 9.30
CA ASP A 108 17.24 6.76 8.94
C ASP A 108 16.10 7.66 9.47
N VAL A 109 14.84 7.22 9.39
CA VAL A 109 13.67 7.90 9.99
C VAL A 109 13.81 8.00 11.50
N LEU A 110 14.07 6.88 12.18
CA LEU A 110 14.18 6.83 13.65
C LEU A 110 15.40 7.63 14.16
N SER A 111 16.45 7.75 13.35
CA SER A 111 17.60 8.58 13.66
C SER A 111 17.34 10.09 13.48
N GLY A 112 16.19 10.46 12.89
CA GLY A 112 15.81 11.83 12.54
C GLY A 112 16.53 12.36 11.30
N LYS A 113 17.21 11.49 10.53
CA LYS A 113 17.84 11.84 9.26
C LYS A 113 16.80 12.03 8.15
N VAL A 114 15.70 11.28 8.21
CA VAL A 114 14.49 11.51 7.43
C VAL A 114 13.44 12.07 8.39
N ASN A 115 13.06 13.34 8.23
CA ASN A 115 12.08 14.01 9.08
C ASN A 115 11.25 14.99 8.25
N THR A 116 9.99 15.19 8.63
CA THR A 116 9.06 16.05 7.89
C THR A 116 9.43 17.55 7.99
N GLU A 117 10.26 17.96 8.95
CA GLU A 117 10.65 19.36 9.13
C GLU A 117 11.65 19.88 8.07
N ASP A 118 12.30 19.01 7.29
CA ASP A 118 13.30 19.38 6.26
C ASP A 118 12.67 19.63 4.87
N ASP A 119 11.40 19.27 4.66
CA ASP A 119 10.66 19.46 3.39
C ASP A 119 10.01 20.86 3.30
N ASP A 120 10.07 21.65 4.38
CA ASP A 120 9.60 23.04 4.46
C ASP A 120 10.58 24.06 3.85
N ASP A 121 11.73 23.63 3.33
CA ASP A 121 12.59 24.45 2.45
C ASP A 121 11.99 24.49 1.02
N ASP A 122 10.74 24.96 0.93
CA ASP A 122 10.10 25.38 -0.32
C ASP A 122 11.04 26.41 -0.97
N ASP A 123 11.70 25.99 -2.06
CA ASP A 123 12.27 26.86 -3.08
C ASP A 123 11.10 27.70 -3.64
N ASP A 124 10.78 28.79 -2.94
CA ASP A 124 10.03 29.97 -3.39
C ASP A 124 10.86 30.67 -4.50
N ASP A 125 11.22 29.95 -5.56
CA ASP A 125 11.55 30.56 -6.85
C ASP A 125 10.21 30.82 -7.57
N ASP A 126 9.53 31.87 -7.08
CA ASP A 126 8.61 32.71 -7.84
C ASP A 126 9.38 33.28 -9.06
N ASP A 127 9.67 32.43 -10.05
CA ASP A 127 9.98 32.87 -11.42
C ASP A 127 8.65 33.20 -12.10
N ASP A 128 8.15 34.37 -11.73
CA ASP A 128 7.20 35.23 -12.44
C ASP A 128 7.80 35.60 -13.83
N ASP A 129 8.01 34.60 -14.70
CA ASP A 129 8.29 34.83 -16.12
C ASP A 129 6.95 35.00 -16.87
N ASP A 130 6.40 36.21 -16.67
CA ASP A 130 5.49 36.91 -17.57
C ASP A 130 6.16 37.06 -18.97
N ASP A 131 6.23 35.97 -19.74
CA ASP A 131 6.50 36.05 -21.18
C ASP A 131 5.15 36.08 -21.93
N ASP A 132 4.53 37.26 -21.87
CA ASP A 132 3.65 37.81 -22.90
C ASP A 132 4.46 37.91 -24.22
N ASP A 133 4.54 36.81 -24.98
CA ASP A 133 4.85 36.88 -26.41
C ASP A 133 3.60 36.53 -27.22
N ASP A 134 2.84 37.60 -27.46
CA ASP A 134 2.05 37.79 -28.68
C ASP A 134 2.90 37.42 -29.90
N ASP A 135 2.57 36.32 -30.58
CA ASP A 135 2.74 36.26 -32.03
C ASP A 135 1.57 35.48 -32.65
N ASP A 136 0.64 36.28 -33.18
CA ASP A 136 -0.25 35.93 -34.29
C ASP A 136 0.52 35.15 -35.36
N ASP A 137 0.05 33.96 -35.73
CA ASP A 137 0.06 33.57 -37.14
C ASP A 137 -1.17 32.68 -37.41
N ASP A 138 -2.17 33.34 -38.00
CA ASP A 138 -3.14 32.73 -38.90
C ASP A 138 -2.42 31.83 -39.92
N ASP A 139 -2.83 30.56 -40.01
CA ASP A 139 -2.97 29.93 -41.33
C ASP A 139 -4.09 28.89 -41.28
N ASP A 140 -5.22 29.31 -41.87
CA ASP A 140 -6.24 28.45 -42.45
C ASP A 140 -5.59 27.36 -43.31
N ASP A 141 -6.00 26.10 -43.12
CA ASP A 141 -6.32 25.26 -44.28
C ASP A 141 -7.34 24.19 -43.87
N ASP A 142 -8.58 24.43 -44.31
CA ASP A 142 -9.58 23.43 -44.64
C ASP A 142 -8.93 22.29 -45.45
N ASP A 143 -9.12 21.05 -45.05
CA ASP A 143 -9.47 20.02 -46.04
C ASP A 143 -10.37 18.95 -45.42
N ASP A 144 -11.65 19.21 -45.66
CA ASP A 144 -12.78 18.30 -45.64
C ASP A 144 -12.49 17.08 -46.55
N SER A 145 -12.64 15.88 -46.01
CA SER A 145 -12.85 14.65 -46.78
C SER A 145 -13.63 13.66 -45.94
N ASP A 146 -14.95 13.87 -45.95
CA ASP A 146 -15.96 12.81 -46.01
C ASP A 146 -15.62 11.79 -47.11
N ASP A 147 -15.69 10.50 -46.76
CA ASP A 147 -16.06 9.32 -47.57
C ASP A 147 -15.37 8.10 -46.93
N ASP A 148 -15.97 6.94 -46.75
CA ASP A 148 -17.35 6.44 -46.82
C ASP A 148 -17.18 4.95 -46.45
N ASP A 149 -18.22 4.38 -45.83
CA ASP A 149 -18.73 3.02 -46.00
C ASP A 149 -17.78 1.80 -46.16
N ASP A 150 -17.97 0.83 -45.26
CA ASP A 150 -18.52 -0.51 -45.56
C ASP A 150 -18.17 -1.44 -44.37
N ASP A 151 -19.16 -1.80 -43.54
CA ASP A 151 -19.93 -3.05 -43.66
C ASP A 151 -19.04 -4.31 -43.62
N ASP A 152 -19.06 -5.00 -42.48
CA ASP A 152 -19.42 -6.42 -42.50
C ASP A 152 -19.89 -6.87 -41.11
N ASP A 153 -21.19 -7.15 -41.05
CA ASP A 153 -21.81 -8.14 -40.19
C ASP A 153 -20.96 -9.40 -40.09
N ASP A 154 -20.88 -10.00 -38.91
CA ASP A 154 -21.09 -11.44 -38.78
C ASP A 154 -21.59 -11.74 -37.36
N ASP A 155 -22.93 -11.83 -37.29
CA ASP A 155 -23.63 -12.69 -36.36
C ASP A 155 -22.94 -14.06 -36.26
N ASN A 156 -22.66 -14.49 -35.04
CA ASN A 156 -22.87 -15.90 -34.73
C ASN A 156 -23.37 -16.06 -33.30
N ASP A 157 -24.71 -16.11 -33.23
CA ASP A 157 -25.50 -16.93 -32.29
C ASP A 157 -24.90 -18.33 -32.09
N ASP A 158 -25.44 -19.00 -31.06
CA ASP A 158 -25.32 -20.43 -30.71
C ASP A 158 -24.06 -20.76 -29.86
N ASP A 159 -24.14 -21.40 -28.70
CA ASP A 159 -25.22 -22.19 -28.11
C ASP A 159 -24.90 -22.40 -26.62
N ASP A 160 -25.96 -22.72 -25.87
CA ASP A 160 -25.94 -23.32 -24.54
C ASP A 160 -24.90 -24.45 -24.40
N ASP A 161 -24.31 -24.59 -23.21
CA ASP A 161 -24.41 -25.87 -22.48
C ASP A 161 -24.06 -25.66 -21.00
N ASP A 162 -25.11 -25.86 -20.19
CA ASP A 162 -25.04 -26.33 -18.81
C ASP A 162 -24.04 -27.49 -18.69
N ASP A 163 -23.16 -27.43 -17.68
CA ASP A 163 -22.72 -28.65 -17.00
C ASP A 163 -22.69 -28.35 -15.49
N ASP A 164 -23.86 -28.53 -14.89
CA ASP A 164 -24.00 -29.11 -13.56
C ASP A 164 -23.17 -30.40 -13.51
N ASP A 165 -22.08 -30.43 -12.75
CA ASP A 165 -21.54 -31.68 -12.22
C ASP A 165 -21.67 -31.64 -10.69
N ASP A 166 -22.91 -31.88 -10.26
CA ASP A 166 -23.22 -32.47 -8.97
C ASP A 166 -22.66 -33.90 -8.95
N GLY A 167 -21.60 -34.09 -8.16
CA GLY A 167 -20.96 -35.39 -7.96
C GLY A 167 -20.49 -35.57 -6.52
N ASP A 168 -21.47 -35.71 -5.61
CA ASP A 168 -21.36 -36.39 -4.31
C ASP A 168 -20.55 -37.70 -4.42
N ASP A 169 -19.65 -37.92 -3.48
CA ASP A 169 -19.37 -39.21 -2.79
C ASP A 169 -18.27 -38.89 -1.76
N ASP A 170 -18.62 -38.65 -0.49
CA ASP A 170 -18.86 -39.64 0.57
C ASP A 170 -17.65 -40.53 0.91
N ASP A 171 -17.61 -40.86 2.20
CA ASP A 171 -16.78 -41.85 2.91
C ASP A 171 -15.45 -41.30 3.48
N ASP A 172 -15.44 -40.96 4.78
CA ASP A 172 -15.25 -41.88 5.92
C ASP A 172 -13.84 -42.48 5.90
N ASP A 173 -13.02 -42.12 6.88
CA ASP A 173 -12.68 -43.07 7.93
C ASP A 173 -11.79 -42.43 9.00
N ASP A 174 -12.21 -42.68 10.23
CA ASP A 174 -11.43 -42.63 11.46
C ASP A 174 -10.03 -43.23 11.27
N ASP A 175 -9.04 -42.62 11.93
CA ASP A 175 -8.05 -43.39 12.68
C ASP A 175 -7.59 -42.53 13.86
N ASP A 176 -8.31 -42.74 14.96
CA ASP A 176 -7.71 -42.87 16.29
C ASP A 176 -6.45 -43.76 16.17
N ASP A 177 -5.30 -43.20 16.51
CA ASP A 177 -4.18 -43.93 17.11
C ASP A 177 -3.55 -42.93 18.10
N ASP A 178 -4.00 -42.96 19.35
CA ASP A 178 -3.55 -43.85 20.42
C ASP A 178 -2.18 -43.41 20.99
N ASP A 179 -2.22 -43.26 22.31
CA ASP A 179 -1.19 -43.70 23.25
C ASP A 179 0.13 -42.91 23.29
N ASP A 180 0.69 -42.52 24.44
CA ASP A 180 0.39 -42.93 25.81
C ASP A 180 1.30 -42.13 26.75
N ASP A 181 0.93 -42.19 28.04
CA ASP A 181 1.80 -42.17 29.22
C ASP A 181 2.42 -40.83 29.64
N ASP A 182 1.89 -40.23 30.71
CA ASP A 182 2.19 -40.55 32.13
C ASP A 182 3.55 -39.96 32.55
N ASP A 183 3.52 -38.98 33.44
CA ASP A 183 3.89 -39.25 34.83
C ASP A 183 3.70 -38.00 35.71
N ASP A 184 2.99 -38.25 36.80
CA ASP A 184 2.95 -37.47 38.05
C ASP A 184 4.36 -37.21 38.60
N ASP A 185 4.53 -36.07 39.27
CA ASP A 185 5.25 -35.95 40.55
C ASP A 185 5.07 -34.49 41.01
N ASP A 186 4.10 -34.20 41.89
CA ASP A 186 4.19 -34.26 43.36
C ASP A 186 5.19 -33.28 44.01
N ASP A 187 4.67 -32.68 45.09
CA ASP A 187 5.33 -32.06 46.24
C ASP A 187 6.07 -30.72 46.05
N ASP A 188 5.57 -29.63 46.64
CA ASP A 188 5.57 -29.24 48.07
C ASP A 188 6.84 -28.47 48.47
N ASP A 189 6.58 -27.38 49.20
CA ASP A 189 7.44 -26.62 50.10
C ASP A 189 8.98 -26.76 50.04
N ASP A 190 9.66 -25.62 49.89
CA ASP A 190 10.70 -25.24 50.86
C ASP A 190 10.94 -23.72 50.90
N GLU A 191 10.65 -23.16 52.09
CA GLU A 191 11.15 -21.96 52.82
C GLU A 191 11.49 -20.62 52.12
#